data_AF-A0A4S4EU35-F1
#
_entry.id   AF-A0A4S4EU35-F1
#
_cell.length_a   1.000
_cell.length_b   1.000
_cell.length_c   1.000
_cell.angle_alpha   90.00
_cell.angle_beta   90.00
_cell.angle_gamma   90.00
#
_symmetry.space_group_name_H-M   'P 1'
#
loop_
_entity.id
_entity.type
_entity.pdbx_description
1 polymer ?
#
loop_
_entity_poly.entity_id
_entity_poly.type
_entity_poly.pdbx_seq_one_letter_code
_entity_poly.pdbx_strand_id
1 'polypeptide(L)'
;MKTLSSPFSITKSMTNLNLFDFPFKPKLPSLLLTNRPFNPSRVSINPPPPDFNYRSTILADSRASIVQTHPELLDLADDNGSLVLVKKSQFGPVPEWRAEFVEPEEIWLIGTTHISLESALDVERVVRAVKPDNVVVELCRSRQVFVKFNQLM
;
A
#
# COMPACT_ATOMS: atom_id res chain seq x y z
N MET A 1 40.92 27.94 9.45
CA MET A 1 39.51 27.59 9.14
C MET A 1 39.39 27.45 7.64
N LYS A 2 39.24 26.22 7.13
CA LYS A 2 39.16 25.93 5.69
C LYS A 2 37.69 25.76 5.33
N THR A 3 37.16 26.66 4.51
CA THR A 3 35.83 26.56 3.91
C THR A 3 35.93 25.70 2.64
N LEU A 4 35.27 24.55 2.64
CA LEU A 4 35.14 23.69 1.46
C LEU A 4 34.03 24.26 0.57
N SER A 5 34.42 24.76 -0.60
CA SER A 5 33.53 25.24 -1.65
C SER A 5 32.79 24.08 -2.34
N SER A 6 31.47 24.22 -2.43
CA SER A 6 30.59 23.40 -3.27
C SER A 6 30.88 23.69 -4.76
N PRO A 7 31.02 22.67 -5.64
CA PRO A 7 31.38 22.89 -7.04
C PRO A 7 30.18 23.03 -8.00
N PHE A 8 28.94 23.15 -7.53
CA PHE A 8 27.78 23.17 -8.44
C PHE A 8 27.12 24.55 -8.55
N SER A 9 27.43 25.26 -9.64
CA SER A 9 26.69 26.42 -10.12
C SER A 9 25.37 25.96 -10.76
N ILE A 10 24.23 26.32 -10.17
CA ILE A 10 22.92 26.17 -10.80
C ILE A 10 22.64 27.43 -11.62
N THR A 11 22.96 27.39 -12.90
CA THR A 11 22.46 28.37 -13.87
C THR A 11 21.08 27.95 -14.35
N LYS A 12 20.12 28.85 -14.23
CA LYS A 12 18.79 28.76 -14.85
C LYS A 12 18.94 28.66 -16.37
N SER A 13 18.41 27.61 -16.97
CA SER A 13 18.02 27.62 -18.37
C SER A 13 16.71 26.86 -18.52
N MET A 14 15.63 27.59 -18.77
CA MET A 14 14.40 27.03 -19.32
C MET A 14 14.67 26.72 -20.79
N THR A 15 14.37 25.51 -21.26
CA THR A 15 13.57 25.25 -22.47
C THR A 15 13.60 23.76 -22.85
N ASN A 16 12.43 23.29 -23.30
CA ASN A 16 12.19 22.12 -24.16
C ASN A 16 12.53 20.73 -23.62
N LEU A 17 11.56 20.11 -22.95
CA LEU A 17 11.43 18.65 -22.98
C LEU A 17 10.79 18.26 -24.31
N ASN A 18 11.64 18.00 -25.30
CA ASN A 18 11.27 17.19 -26.46
C ASN A 18 10.79 15.82 -25.95
N LEU A 19 9.53 15.53 -26.30
CA LEU A 19 8.88 14.24 -26.12
C LEU A 19 9.67 13.20 -26.93
N PHE A 20 10.20 12.17 -26.27
CA PHE A 20 10.85 11.06 -26.96
C PHE A 20 9.81 10.33 -27.81
N ASP A 21 9.99 10.39 -29.13
CA ASP A 21 9.27 9.61 -30.14
C ASP A 21 9.58 8.11 -29.96
N PHE A 22 8.56 7.33 -29.57
CA PHE A 22 8.61 5.88 -29.64
C PHE A 22 7.88 5.41 -30.92
N PRO A 23 8.53 4.67 -31.84
CA PRO A 23 7.89 4.21 -33.06
C PRO A 23 7.16 2.90 -32.80
N PHE A 24 6.02 2.96 -32.13
CA PHE A 24 5.06 1.85 -32.13
C PHE A 24 3.69 2.42 -32.52
N LYS A 25 3.25 2.13 -33.75
CA LYS A 25 1.88 2.39 -34.22
C LYS A 25 1.03 1.16 -33.92
N PRO A 26 0.27 1.09 -32.81
CA PRO A 26 -0.76 0.07 -32.67
C PRO A 26 -1.87 0.40 -33.68
N LYS A 27 -2.15 -0.52 -34.61
CA LYS A 27 -3.38 -0.47 -35.42
C LYS A 27 -4.55 -0.70 -34.47
N LEU A 28 -5.22 0.38 -34.05
CA LEU A 28 -6.51 0.28 -33.36
C LEU A 28 -7.54 -0.31 -34.35
N PRO A 29 -8.25 -1.39 -34.03
CA PRO A 29 -9.42 -1.76 -34.81
C PRO A 29 -10.44 -0.62 -34.69
N SER A 30 -10.97 -0.15 -35.81
CA SER A 30 -12.03 0.84 -35.85
C SER A 30 -13.30 0.23 -35.25
N LEU A 31 -13.44 0.33 -33.93
CA LEU A 31 -14.69 0.06 -33.23
C LEU A 31 -15.68 1.12 -33.69
N LEU A 32 -16.62 0.70 -34.52
CA LEU A 32 -17.76 1.52 -34.94
C LEU A 32 -18.48 1.98 -33.66
N LEU A 33 -18.29 3.26 -33.36
CA LEU A 33 -18.94 3.98 -32.27
C LEU A 33 -20.45 3.98 -32.55
N THR A 34 -21.18 3.06 -31.93
CA THR A 34 -22.63 3.22 -31.82
C THR A 34 -22.86 4.40 -30.88
N ASN A 35 -23.55 5.45 -31.36
CA ASN A 35 -23.92 6.65 -30.59
C ASN A 35 -24.91 6.33 -29.45
N ARG A 36 -24.50 5.51 -28.47
CA ARG A 36 -25.17 5.52 -27.17
C ARG A 36 -24.73 6.79 -26.44
N PRO A 37 -25.65 7.62 -25.94
CA PRO A 37 -25.28 8.76 -25.13
C PRO A 37 -24.47 8.25 -23.94
N PHE A 38 -23.23 8.73 -23.83
CA PHE A 38 -22.41 8.53 -22.65
C PHE A 38 -23.09 9.31 -21.52
N ASN A 39 -23.91 8.63 -20.72
CA ASN A 39 -24.37 9.16 -19.45
C ASN A 39 -23.21 9.00 -18.48
N PRO A 40 -22.45 10.06 -18.13
CA PRO A 40 -21.51 9.96 -17.03
C PRO A 40 -22.34 9.65 -15.79
N SER A 41 -22.23 8.43 -15.27
CA SER A 41 -22.78 8.11 -13.96
C SER A 41 -22.14 9.07 -12.97
N ARG A 42 -22.90 10.08 -12.52
CA ARG A 42 -22.47 11.04 -11.51
C ARG A 42 -22.49 10.34 -10.15
N VAL A 43 -21.61 9.36 -9.97
CA VAL A 43 -21.40 8.68 -8.70
C VAL A 43 -20.64 9.65 -7.81
N SER A 44 -21.36 10.32 -6.93
CA SER A 44 -20.78 11.19 -5.90
C SER A 44 -20.47 10.32 -4.69
N ILE A 45 -19.18 10.03 -4.48
CA ILE A 45 -18.72 9.43 -3.23
C ILE A 45 -18.61 10.58 -2.22
N ASN A 46 -19.35 10.50 -1.11
CA ASN A 46 -19.23 11.49 -0.05
C ASN A 46 -17.84 11.34 0.59
N PRO A 47 -17.09 12.44 0.80
CA PRO A 47 -15.86 12.37 1.55
C PRO A 47 -16.17 11.92 2.99
N PRO A 48 -15.19 11.34 3.69
CA PRO A 48 -15.33 11.10 5.12
C PRO A 48 -15.63 12.40 5.86
N PRO A 49 -16.33 12.35 7.01
CA PRO A 49 -16.59 13.51 7.86
C PRO A 49 -15.30 14.29 8.18
N PRO A 50 -15.35 15.63 8.32
CA PRO A 50 -14.15 16.45 8.56
C PRO A 50 -13.37 16.09 9.83
N ASP A 51 -14.05 15.51 10.82
CA ASP A 51 -13.53 15.05 12.11
C ASP A 51 -13.14 13.56 12.12
N PHE A 52 -13.35 12.85 11.01
CA PHE A 52 -13.04 11.44 10.91
C PHE A 52 -11.53 11.20 10.90
N ASN A 53 -11.04 10.52 11.94
CA ASN A 53 -9.66 10.05 12.02
C ASN A 53 -9.63 8.51 11.97
N TYR A 54 -9.31 7.99 10.78
CA TYR A 54 -9.27 6.55 10.53
C TYR A 54 -8.30 5.81 11.46
N ARG A 55 -7.18 6.45 11.84
CA ARG A 55 -6.20 5.83 12.74
C ARG A 55 -6.80 5.61 14.11
N SER A 56 -7.43 6.63 14.71
CA SER A 56 -8.01 6.47 16.04
C SER A 56 -9.12 5.41 16.07
N THR A 57 -9.89 5.27 14.99
CA THR A 57 -10.98 4.30 14.91
C THR A 57 -10.47 2.87 14.81
N ILE A 58 -9.43 2.62 14.01
CA ILE A 58 -8.94 1.25 13.76
C ILE A 58 -7.95 0.80 14.83
N LEU A 59 -7.09 1.70 15.31
CA LEU A 59 -5.97 1.34 16.19
C LEU A 59 -6.43 0.82 17.56
N ALA A 60 -7.53 1.34 18.13
CA ALA A 60 -8.00 0.90 19.44
C ALA A 60 -8.42 -0.58 19.43
N ASP A 61 -9.26 -0.97 18.46
CA ASP A 61 -9.74 -2.35 18.31
C ASP A 61 -8.63 -3.31 17.88
N SER A 62 -7.75 -2.84 16.99
CA SER A 62 -6.53 -3.54 16.59
C SER A 62 -5.67 -3.86 17.80
N ARG A 63 -5.32 -2.84 18.60
CA ARG A 63 -4.51 -2.98 19.81
C ARG A 63 -5.15 -3.93 20.80
N ALA A 64 -6.45 -3.77 21.09
CA ALA A 64 -7.16 -4.65 22.01
C ALA A 64 -7.11 -6.12 21.56
N SER A 65 -7.27 -6.37 20.26
CA SER A 65 -7.16 -7.71 19.68
C SER A 65 -5.73 -8.26 19.80
N ILE A 66 -4.70 -7.44 19.51
CA ILE A 66 -3.29 -7.84 19.62
C ILE A 66 -2.93 -8.18 21.07
N VAL A 67 -3.34 -7.38 22.05
CA VAL A 67 -3.12 -7.67 23.48
C VAL A 67 -3.71 -9.04 23.85
N GLN A 68 -4.85 -9.39 23.28
CA GLN A 68 -5.54 -10.64 23.60
C GLN A 68 -4.90 -11.87 22.93
N THR A 69 -4.47 -11.75 21.67
CA THR A 69 -4.03 -12.90 20.86
C THR A 69 -2.51 -13.03 20.75
N HIS A 70 -1.79 -11.91 20.64
CA HIS A 70 -0.35 -11.84 20.41
C HIS A 70 0.30 -10.70 21.21
N PRO A 71 0.25 -10.76 22.57
CA PRO A 71 0.79 -9.70 23.42
C PRO A 71 2.29 -9.45 23.21
N GLU A 72 3.04 -10.43 22.70
CA GLU A 72 4.45 -10.31 22.32
C GLU A 72 4.70 -9.37 21.13
N LEU A 73 3.65 -8.93 20.43
CA LEU A 73 3.72 -7.98 19.31
C LEU A 73 3.19 -6.59 19.68
N LEU A 74 2.81 -6.36 20.94
CA LEU A 74 2.15 -5.14 21.38
C LEU A 74 3.03 -3.89 21.22
N ASP A 75 4.34 -4.03 21.41
CA ASP A 75 5.32 -2.96 21.19
C ASP A 75 5.28 -2.40 19.76
N LEU A 76 5.02 -3.23 18.74
CA LEU A 76 4.87 -2.78 17.36
C LEU A 76 3.59 -1.96 17.13
N ALA A 77 2.55 -2.24 17.91
CA ALA A 77 1.30 -1.48 17.87
C ALA A 77 1.42 -0.17 18.67
N ASP A 78 2.17 -0.15 19.77
CA ASP A 78 2.23 0.96 20.72
C ASP A 78 3.30 2.02 20.36
N ASP A 79 4.53 1.60 20.04
CA ASP A 79 5.67 2.55 19.94
C ASP A 79 5.60 3.38 18.65
N ASN A 80 5.37 2.72 17.51
CA ASN A 80 5.38 3.35 16.19
C ASN A 80 4.06 3.22 15.44
N GLY A 81 3.09 2.47 15.99
CA GLY A 81 1.86 2.09 15.28
C GLY A 81 2.16 1.40 13.94
N SER A 82 3.25 0.63 13.89
CA SER A 82 3.69 -0.04 12.67
C SER A 82 2.89 -1.31 12.39
N LEU A 83 2.26 -1.91 13.42
CA LEU A 83 1.42 -3.10 13.28
C LEU A 83 -0.06 -2.77 13.46
N VAL A 84 -0.89 -3.20 12.51
CA VAL A 84 -2.34 -3.05 12.55
C VAL A 84 -3.01 -4.36 12.18
N LEU A 85 -3.99 -4.78 12.99
CA LEU A 85 -4.86 -5.92 12.73
C LEU A 85 -6.23 -5.44 12.27
N VAL A 86 -6.63 -5.86 11.08
CA VAL A 86 -7.94 -5.58 10.50
C VAL A 86 -8.73 -6.89 10.45
N LYS A 87 -9.95 -6.90 10.99
CA LYS A 87 -10.81 -8.09 11.01
C LYS A 87 -12.00 -7.87 10.09
N LYS A 88 -12.28 -8.85 9.23
CA LYS A 88 -13.40 -8.82 8.29
C LYS A 88 -14.75 -8.59 8.96
N SER A 89 -14.94 -9.14 10.16
CA SER A 89 -16.16 -8.98 10.96
C SER A 89 -16.52 -7.52 11.26
N GLN A 90 -15.58 -6.57 11.15
CA GLN A 90 -15.80 -5.15 11.34
C GLN A 90 -16.54 -4.47 10.18
N PHE A 91 -16.55 -5.05 8.97
CA PHE A 91 -17.00 -4.38 7.73
C PHE A 91 -18.32 -4.91 7.15
N GLY A 92 -19.05 -5.74 7.92
CA GLY A 92 -20.34 -6.29 7.48
C GLY A 92 -20.20 -7.39 6.42
N PRO A 93 -21.32 -7.91 5.91
CA PRO A 93 -21.29 -9.02 4.95
C PRO A 93 -20.72 -8.59 3.59
N VAL A 94 -19.98 -9.49 2.95
CA VAL A 94 -19.49 -9.28 1.59
C VAL A 94 -20.68 -9.17 0.64
N PRO A 95 -20.77 -8.11 -0.20
CA PRO A 95 -21.85 -7.99 -1.16
C PRO A 95 -21.88 -9.15 -2.16
N GLU A 96 -23.07 -9.60 -2.56
CA GLU A 96 -23.26 -10.76 -3.46
C GLU A 96 -22.48 -10.65 -4.78
N TRP A 97 -22.34 -9.43 -5.32
CA TRP A 97 -21.60 -9.16 -6.56
C TRP A 97 -20.08 -9.30 -6.43
N ARG A 98 -19.54 -9.53 -5.21
CA ARG A 98 -18.14 -9.90 -4.95
C ARG A 98 -18.01 -11.28 -4.29
N ALA A 99 -19.07 -12.10 -4.30
CA ALA A 99 -19.06 -13.41 -3.64
C ALA A 99 -18.04 -14.41 -4.23
N GLU A 100 -17.54 -14.16 -5.44
CA GLU A 100 -16.46 -14.95 -6.06
C GLU A 100 -15.10 -14.76 -5.37
N PHE A 101 -14.91 -13.67 -4.62
CA PHE A 101 -13.68 -13.38 -3.89
C PHE A 101 -13.86 -13.62 -2.38
N VAL A 102 -13.08 -14.54 -1.83
CA VAL A 102 -13.05 -14.81 -0.39
C VAL A 102 -12.03 -13.89 0.27
N GLU A 103 -12.51 -12.81 0.88
CA GLU A 103 -11.68 -11.96 1.73
C GLU A 103 -11.19 -12.75 2.96
N PRO A 104 -9.92 -12.59 3.37
CA PRO A 104 -9.39 -13.24 4.56
C PRO A 104 -10.12 -12.74 5.81
N GLU A 105 -10.21 -13.59 6.84
CA GLU A 105 -10.87 -13.21 8.10
C GLU A 105 -10.09 -12.15 8.87
N GLU A 106 -8.76 -12.18 8.76
CA GLU A 106 -7.85 -11.24 9.41
C GLU A 106 -6.74 -10.81 8.45
N ILE A 107 -6.37 -9.53 8.50
CA ILE A 107 -5.24 -8.96 7.78
C ILE A 107 -4.32 -8.28 8.80
N TRP A 108 -3.06 -8.73 8.82
CA TRP A 108 -1.99 -8.14 9.61
C TRP A 108 -1.15 -7.22 8.71
N LEU A 109 -1.28 -5.92 8.92
CA LEU A 109 -0.54 -4.90 8.17
C LEU A 109 0.66 -4.45 8.98
N ILE A 110 1.86 -4.61 8.41
CA ILE A 110 3.11 -4.13 9.00
C ILE A 110 3.75 -3.05 8.12
N GLY A 111 3.91 -1.86 8.69
CA GLY A 111 4.65 -0.76 8.10
C GLY A 111 6.15 -1.00 8.21
N THR A 112 6.88 -0.91 7.09
CA THR A 112 8.32 -1.13 7.05
C THR A 112 9.06 0.05 6.46
N THR A 113 10.32 0.22 6.83
CA THR A 113 11.23 1.17 6.16
C THR A 113 12.22 0.39 5.29
N HIS A 114 12.39 0.82 4.04
CA HIS A 114 13.10 0.07 2.99
C HIS A 114 14.58 -0.31 3.25
N ILE A 115 15.23 0.29 4.24
CA ILE A 115 16.64 0.06 4.56
C ILE A 115 16.86 -0.31 6.03
N SER A 116 15.77 -0.46 6.80
CA SER A 116 15.86 -0.75 8.22
C SER A 116 15.97 -2.25 8.43
N LEU A 117 17.10 -2.69 9.00
CA LEU A 117 17.25 -4.07 9.48
C LEU A 117 16.18 -4.41 10.52
N GLU A 118 15.86 -3.46 11.39
CA GLU A 118 14.85 -3.62 12.43
C GLU A 118 13.47 -3.91 11.84
N SER A 119 13.08 -3.21 10.77
CA SER A 119 11.83 -3.52 10.06
C SER A 119 11.79 -4.94 9.49
N ALA A 120 12.93 -5.49 9.06
CA ALA A 120 13.00 -6.87 8.58
C ALA A 120 12.86 -7.88 9.74
N LEU A 121 13.48 -7.59 10.89
CA LEU A 121 13.36 -8.40 12.11
C LEU A 121 11.93 -8.37 12.68
N ASP A 122 11.27 -7.21 12.64
CA ASP A 122 9.88 -7.07 13.06
C ASP A 122 8.94 -7.92 12.18
N VAL A 123 9.15 -7.89 10.85
CA VAL A 123 8.41 -8.75 9.91
C VAL A 123 8.64 -10.23 10.23
N GLU A 124 9.88 -10.64 10.46
CA GLU A 124 10.19 -12.02 10.85
C GLU A 124 9.45 -12.42 12.14
N ARG A 125 9.45 -11.53 13.14
CA ARG A 125 8.78 -11.75 14.42
C ARG A 125 7.28 -11.91 14.25
N VAL A 126 6.63 -11.02 13.48
CA VAL A 126 5.20 -11.09 13.17
C VAL A 126 4.85 -12.38 12.42
N VAL A 127 5.58 -12.71 11.35
CA VAL A 127 5.31 -13.91 10.54
C VAL A 127 5.46 -15.18 11.39
N ARG A 128 6.45 -15.24 12.28
CA ARG A 128 6.67 -16.39 13.17
C ARG A 128 5.56 -16.54 14.21
N ALA A 129 5.09 -15.44 14.78
CA ALA A 129 4.04 -15.44 15.79
C ALA A 129 2.66 -15.75 15.19
N VAL A 130 2.29 -15.04 14.13
CA VAL A 130 0.96 -15.11 13.49
C VAL A 130 0.80 -16.35 12.62
N LYS A 131 1.89 -16.82 11.97
CA LYS A 131 1.88 -17.93 11.00
C LYS A 131 0.79 -17.76 9.92
N PRO A 132 0.81 -16.66 9.16
CA PRO A 132 -0.25 -16.36 8.20
C PRO A 132 -0.27 -17.36 7.03
N ASP A 133 -1.45 -17.64 6.48
CA ASP A 133 -1.60 -18.49 5.29
C ASP A 133 -0.96 -17.86 4.05
N ASN A 134 -0.98 -16.53 3.98
CA ASN A 134 -0.47 -15.76 2.84
C ASN A 134 0.33 -14.55 3.34
N VAL A 135 1.45 -14.28 2.67
CA VAL A 135 2.26 -13.08 2.88
C VAL A 135 2.26 -12.26 1.60
N VAL A 136 1.81 -11.02 1.70
CA VAL A 136 1.79 -10.06 0.58
C VAL A 136 2.78 -8.95 0.88
N VAL A 137 3.63 -8.62 -0.10
CA VAL A 137 4.61 -7.53 0.03
C VAL A 137 4.22 -6.41 -0.92
N GLU A 138 3.89 -5.24 -0.36
CA GLU A 138 3.75 -4.01 -1.14
C GLU A 138 5.12 -3.36 -1.32
N LEU A 139 5.45 -3.01 -2.55
CA LEU A 139 6.73 -2.41 -2.91
C LEU A 139 6.48 -1.15 -3.73
N CYS A 140 7.14 -0.07 -3.32
CA CYS A 140 7.24 1.13 -4.14
C CYS A 140 7.68 0.77 -5.56
N ARG A 141 7.14 1.47 -6.56
CA ARG A 141 7.34 1.20 -7.99
C ARG A 141 8.81 0.97 -8.38
N SER A 142 9.75 1.74 -7.82
CA SER A 142 11.18 1.62 -8.11
C SER A 142 11.82 0.30 -7.62
N ARG A 143 11.18 -0.40 -6.68
CA ARG A 143 11.71 -1.59 -6.00
C ARG A 143 11.12 -2.90 -6.50
N GLN A 144 10.04 -2.84 -7.28
CA GLN A 144 9.42 -4.03 -7.88
C GLN A 144 10.40 -4.85 -8.73
N VAL A 145 11.43 -4.20 -9.30
CA VAL A 145 12.43 -4.83 -10.17
C VAL A 145 13.48 -5.65 -9.39
N PHE A 146 13.62 -5.43 -8.08
CA PHE A 146 14.71 -6.03 -7.28
C PHE A 146 14.31 -7.32 -6.56
N VAL A 147 13.02 -7.64 -6.46
CA VAL A 147 12.58 -8.87 -5.80
C VAL A 147 12.68 -10.04 -6.77
N LYS A 148 13.84 -10.70 -6.74
CA LYS A 148 13.95 -12.08 -7.19
C LYS A 148 13.57 -12.97 -6.01
N PHE A 149 12.37 -13.53 -6.03
CA PHE A 149 12.03 -14.62 -5.12
C PHE A 149 12.94 -15.81 -5.46
N ASN A 150 14.02 -15.99 -4.71
CA ASN A 150 14.60 -17.32 -4.61
C ASN A 150 13.61 -18.12 -3.78
N GLN A 151 12.91 -19.01 -4.48
CA GLN A 151 11.99 -19.96 -3.89
C GLN A 151 12.78 -20.88 -2.97
N LEU A 152 12.79 -20.57 -1.67
CA LEU A 152 13.18 -21.52 -0.64
C LEU A 152 12.02 -22.52 -0.51
N MET A 153 12.11 -23.57 -1.31
CA MET A 153 11.60 -24.90 -0.94
C MET A 153 12.66 -25.61 -0.12
#